data_AF-A0A8J8EFU6-F1
#
_entry.id   AF-A0A8J8EFU6-F1
#
_cell.length_a   1.000
_cell.length_b   1.000
_cell.length_c   1.000
_cell.angle_alpha   90.00
_cell.angle_beta   90.00
_cell.angle_gamma   90.00
#
_symmetry.space_group_name_H-M   'P 1'
#
loop_
_entity.id
_entity.type
_entity.pdbx_description
1 polymer ?
#
loop_
_entity_poly.entity_id
_entity_poly.type
_entity_poly.pdbx_seq_one_letter_code
_entity_poly.pdbx_strand_id
1 'polypeptide(L)'
;MNFLITHAFENNVTSFYRLKKETYKSLRKEYPELPSHYLYTACQMATAIFKSFRKRRKKGKAKGKPVFKKEVIMLDDHLFKLDLENKTVKLSTPRGRIQLEFYPAKYHERFKDWKIGQA
;
A
#
# COMPACT_ATOMS: atom_id res chain seq x y z
N MET A 1 1.62 4.42 9.42
CA MET A 1 2.76 4.04 8.55
C MET A 1 4.10 3.95 9.28
N ASN A 2 4.59 5.03 9.91
CA ASN A 2 5.92 5.03 10.58
C ASN A 2 6.05 4.02 11.73
N PHE A 3 4.94 3.68 12.40
CA PHE A 3 4.87 2.57 13.36
C PHE A 3 5.36 1.24 12.76
N LEU A 4 4.83 0.83 11.60
CA LEU A 4 5.22 -0.42 10.94
C LEU A 4 6.68 -0.41 10.46
N ILE A 5 7.14 0.74 9.96
CA ILE A 5 8.55 0.92 9.52
C ILE A 5 9.48 0.83 10.72
N THR A 6 9.07 1.44 11.84
CA THR A 6 9.77 1.39 13.13
C THR A 6 9.92 -0.05 13.60
N HIS A 7 8.81 -0.78 13.68
CA HIS A 7 8.81 -2.18 14.09
C HIS A 7 9.69 -3.03 13.17
N ALA A 8 9.60 -2.84 11.86
CA ALA A 8 10.42 -3.55 10.88
C ALA A 8 11.92 -3.24 11.04
N PHE A 9 12.29 -1.98 11.32
CA PHE A 9 13.66 -1.56 11.53
C PHE A 9 14.26 -2.15 12.80
N GLU A 10 13.55 -2.03 13.93
CA GLU A 10 14.02 -2.49 15.25
C GLU A 10 14.12 -4.01 15.31
N ASN A 11 13.18 -4.74 14.70
CA ASN A 11 13.14 -6.20 14.69
C ASN A 11 13.78 -6.83 13.44
N ASN A 12 14.39 -6.02 12.56
CA ASN A 12 14.99 -6.43 11.30
C ASN A 12 14.06 -7.29 10.40
N VAL A 13 12.78 -6.96 10.35
CA VAL A 13 11.75 -7.71 9.62
C VAL A 13 11.69 -7.26 8.16
N THR A 14 12.10 -8.13 7.25
CA THR A 14 11.97 -7.89 5.79
C THR A 14 10.85 -8.67 5.14
N SER A 15 10.26 -9.65 5.83
CA SER A 15 9.14 -10.41 5.30
C SER A 15 7.84 -9.68 5.59
N PHE A 16 7.06 -9.42 4.54
CA PHE A 16 5.70 -8.88 4.65
C PHE A 16 4.84 -9.77 5.56
N TYR A 17 4.87 -11.09 5.33
CA TYR A 17 4.10 -12.06 6.10
C TYR A 17 4.46 -12.02 7.59
N ARG A 18 5.76 -11.91 7.91
CA ARG A 18 6.22 -11.81 9.29
C ARG A 18 5.76 -10.51 9.95
N LEU A 19 5.95 -9.37 9.29
CA LEU A 19 5.53 -8.07 9.83
C LEU A 19 4.01 -8.04 10.09
N LYS A 20 3.22 -8.57 9.15
CA LYS A 20 1.77 -8.71 9.31
C LYS A 20 1.46 -9.61 10.51
N LYS A 21 2.06 -10.80 10.61
CA LYS A 21 1.82 -11.73 11.72
C LYS A 21 2.05 -11.08 13.08
N GLU A 22 3.10 -10.28 13.21
CA GLU A 22 3.49 -9.63 14.47
C GLU A 22 2.60 -8.43 14.84
N THR A 23 2.06 -7.70 13.86
CA THR A 23 1.37 -6.40 14.10
C THR A 23 -0.13 -6.42 13.82
N TYR A 24 -0.66 -7.44 13.13
CA TYR A 24 -2.04 -7.43 12.66
C TYR A 24 -3.07 -7.39 13.80
N LYS A 25 -2.86 -8.16 14.87
CA LYS A 25 -3.83 -8.23 15.99
C LYS A 25 -3.96 -6.88 16.71
N SER A 26 -2.84 -6.21 17.00
CA SER A 26 -2.86 -4.90 17.65
C SER A 26 -3.51 -3.86 16.74
N LEU A 27 -3.12 -3.81 15.46
CA LEU A 27 -3.68 -2.88 14.50
C LEU A 27 -5.18 -3.11 14.23
N ARG A 28 -5.65 -4.35 14.22
CA ARG A 28 -7.09 -4.65 14.11
C ARG A 28 -7.89 -4.22 15.32
N LYS A 29 -7.29 -4.24 16.51
CA LYS A 29 -7.92 -3.73 17.73
C LYS A 29 -7.98 -2.20 17.73
N GLU A 30 -6.94 -1.55 17.24
CA GLU A 30 -6.83 -0.09 17.17
C GLU A 30 -7.71 0.52 16.07
N TYR A 31 -7.80 -0.14 14.91
CA TYR A 31 -8.56 0.32 13.74
C TYR A 31 -9.60 -0.74 13.31
N PRO A 32 -10.65 -0.99 14.12
CA PRO A 32 -11.64 -2.03 13.83
C PRO A 32 -12.46 -1.77 12.56
N GLU A 33 -12.75 -0.50 12.26
CA GLU A 33 -13.52 -0.02 11.10
C GLU A 33 -12.75 -0.09 9.77
N LEU A 34 -11.42 -0.11 9.83
CA LEU A 34 -10.61 -0.15 8.62
C LEU A 34 -10.72 -1.53 7.94
N PRO A 35 -10.97 -1.60 6.61
CA PRO A 35 -10.94 -2.86 5.91
C PRO A 35 -9.59 -3.55 6.11
N SER A 36 -9.61 -4.84 6.45
CA SER A 36 -8.42 -5.58 6.89
C SER A 36 -7.26 -5.48 5.90
N HIS A 37 -7.56 -5.38 4.60
CA HIS A 37 -6.57 -5.36 3.54
C HIS A 37 -5.72 -4.08 3.50
N TYR A 38 -6.17 -2.96 4.09
CA TYR A 38 -5.31 -1.79 4.27
C TYR A 38 -4.12 -2.09 5.19
N LEU A 39 -4.27 -2.99 6.16
CA LEU A 39 -3.14 -3.43 7.00
C LEU A 39 -2.14 -4.25 6.18
N TYR A 40 -2.61 -4.98 5.16
CA TYR A 40 -1.78 -5.79 4.29
C TYR A 40 -0.93 -4.87 3.42
N THR A 41 -1.58 -3.93 2.71
CA THR A 41 -0.88 -2.97 1.86
C THR A 41 0.09 -2.09 2.65
N ALA A 42 -0.28 -1.67 3.87
CA ALA A 42 0.61 -0.93 4.77
C ALA A 42 1.86 -1.75 5.17
N CYS A 43 1.70 -3.03 5.55
CA CYS A 43 2.85 -3.90 5.87
C CYS A 43 3.75 -4.13 4.64
N GLN A 44 3.17 -4.30 3.45
CA GLN A 44 3.93 -4.46 2.22
C GLN A 44 4.72 -3.18 1.90
N MET A 45 4.10 -2.01 2.01
CA MET A 45 4.79 -0.72 1.85
C MET A 45 5.92 -0.55 2.88
N ALA A 46 5.68 -0.91 4.15
CA ALA A 46 6.67 -0.77 5.23
C ALA A 46 7.92 -1.61 4.94
N THR A 47 7.71 -2.88 4.58
CA THR A 47 8.82 -3.80 4.28
C THR A 47 9.56 -3.40 3.00
N ALA A 48 8.89 -2.86 1.99
CA ALA A 48 9.53 -2.31 0.80
C ALA A 48 10.44 -1.11 1.14
N ILE A 49 9.95 -0.17 1.94
CA ILE A 49 10.72 0.99 2.42
C ILE A 49 11.93 0.51 3.23
N PHE A 50 11.74 -0.41 4.17
CA PHE A 50 12.83 -0.92 4.99
C PHE A 50 13.89 -1.68 4.17
N LYS A 51 13.47 -2.52 3.21
CA LYS A 51 14.40 -3.19 2.27
C LYS A 51 15.22 -2.18 1.46
N SER A 52 14.57 -1.14 0.93
CA SER A 52 15.24 -0.07 0.19
C SER A 52 16.26 0.67 1.07
N PHE A 53 15.85 1.03 2.29
CA PHE A 53 16.73 1.61 3.29
C PHE A 53 17.95 0.72 3.59
N ARG A 54 17.75 -0.59 3.82
CA ARG A 54 18.86 -1.54 4.03
C ARG A 54 19.83 -1.54 2.85
N LYS A 55 19.33 -1.58 1.62
CA LYS A 55 20.17 -1.51 0.40
C LYS A 55 20.97 -0.20 0.34
N ARG A 56 20.37 0.94 0.69
CA ARG A 56 21.06 2.24 0.72
C ARG A 56 22.07 2.36 1.85
N ARG A 57 21.76 1.84 3.04
CA ARG A 57 22.67 1.83 4.20
C ARG A 57 23.93 1.01 3.91
N LYS A 58 23.80 -0.15 3.25
CA LYS A 58 24.94 -0.94 2.77
C LYS A 58 25.88 -0.16 1.83
N LYS A 59 25.35 0.81 1.09
CA LYS A 59 26.12 1.70 0.19
C LYS A 59 26.62 2.98 0.88
N GLY A 60 26.45 3.13 2.19
CA GLY A 60 26.76 4.36 2.92
C GLY A 60 25.83 5.55 2.64
N LYS A 61 24.74 5.35 1.86
CA LYS A 61 23.83 6.41 1.39
C LYS A 61 22.62 6.67 2.30
N ALA A 62 22.57 6.02 3.46
CA ALA A 62 21.52 6.19 4.45
C ALA A 62 22.06 5.91 5.86
N LYS A 63 21.65 6.72 6.83
CA LYS A 63 22.02 6.61 8.25
C LYS A 63 20.76 6.72 9.12
N GLY A 64 20.86 6.30 10.37
CA GLY A 64 19.76 6.37 11.33
C GLY A 64 18.60 5.43 10.97
N LYS A 65 17.39 5.86 11.29
CA LYS A 65 16.14 5.11 11.10
C LYS A 65 15.37 5.67 9.89
N PRO A 66 14.79 4.81 9.01
CA PRO A 66 13.97 5.29 7.91
C PRO A 66 12.68 5.94 8.43
N VAL A 67 12.33 7.10 7.88
CA VAL A 67 11.09 7.83 8.18
C VAL A 67 10.34 8.08 6.88
N PHE A 68 9.05 7.75 6.88
CA PHE A 68 8.15 8.04 5.78
C PHE A 68 7.44 9.38 6.03
N LYS A 69 7.61 10.32 5.10
CA LYS A 69 7.12 11.71 5.21
C LYS A 69 5.96 12.03 4.27
N LYS A 70 5.42 11.05 3.54
CA LYS A 70 4.37 11.25 2.55
C LYS A 70 3.01 10.80 3.09
N GLU A 71 1.96 11.44 2.60
CA GLU A 71 0.57 11.07 2.84
C GLU A 71 0.04 10.27 1.66
N VAL A 72 0.49 9.03 1.54
CA VAL A 72 0.06 8.13 0.46
C VAL A 72 -0.31 6.76 1.04
N ILE A 73 -1.28 6.14 0.39
CA ILE A 73 -1.74 4.78 0.68
C ILE A 73 -1.52 3.92 -0.56
N MET A 74 -1.28 2.63 -0.35
CA MET A 74 -1.24 1.67 -1.44
C MET A 74 -2.59 0.97 -1.50
N LEU A 75 -3.19 1.00 -2.68
CA LEU A 75 -4.42 0.32 -3.01
C LEU A 75 -4.08 -0.82 -3.96
N ASP A 76 -4.52 -2.03 -3.63
CA ASP A 76 -4.40 -3.21 -4.47
C ASP A 76 -5.77 -3.61 -5.02
N ASP A 77 -5.82 -4.78 -5.67
CA ASP A 77 -6.99 -5.37 -6.31
C ASP A 77 -8.18 -5.64 -5.36
N HIS A 78 -7.94 -5.73 -4.05
CA HIS A 78 -9.00 -5.89 -3.05
C HIS A 78 -9.59 -4.55 -2.59
N LEU A 79 -8.76 -3.50 -2.59
CA LEU A 79 -9.14 -2.16 -2.14
C LEU A 79 -9.64 -1.27 -3.28
N PHE A 80 -9.21 -1.54 -4.51
CA PHE A 80 -9.44 -0.72 -5.70
C PHE A 80 -9.86 -1.59 -6.88
N LYS A 81 -10.91 -1.17 -7.58
CA LYS A 81 -11.29 -1.73 -8.89
C LYS A 81 -11.53 -0.59 -9.88
N LEU A 82 -10.91 -0.71 -11.05
CA LEU A 82 -11.07 0.20 -12.17
C LEU A 82 -12.00 -0.41 -13.21
N ASP A 83 -13.00 0.35 -13.63
CA ASP A 83 -13.90 0.04 -14.73
C ASP A 83 -13.73 1.13 -15.81
N LEU A 84 -12.99 0.81 -16.86
CA LEU A 84 -12.68 1.74 -17.94
C LEU A 84 -13.88 2.00 -18.86
N GLU A 85 -14.77 1.02 -19.04
CA GLU A 85 -15.95 1.12 -19.91
C GLU A 85 -16.96 2.10 -19.31
N ASN A 86 -17.31 1.88 -18.04
CA ASN A 86 -18.25 2.74 -17.31
C ASN A 86 -17.57 3.98 -16.73
N LYS A 87 -16.25 4.14 -16.89
CA LYS A 87 -15.46 5.25 -16.35
C LYS A 87 -15.64 5.43 -14.85
N THR A 88 -15.65 4.31 -14.11
CA THR A 88 -15.81 4.31 -12.65
C THR A 88 -14.64 3.64 -11.93
N VAL A 89 -14.40 4.10 -10.71
CA VAL A 89 -13.48 3.50 -9.74
C VAL A 89 -14.26 3.12 -8.50
N LYS A 90 -14.09 1.88 -8.05
CA LYS A 90 -14.61 1.42 -6.75
C LYS A 90 -13.49 1.41 -5.73
N LEU A 91 -13.71 2.09 -4.60
CA LEU A 91 -12.77 2.18 -3.49
C LEU A 91 -13.39 1.58 -2.23
N SER A 92 -12.64 0.71 -1.55
CA SER A 92 -13.02 0.23 -0.22
C SER A 92 -12.62 1.28 0.81
N THR A 93 -13.56 1.77 1.61
CA THR A 93 -13.31 2.76 2.67
C THR A 93 -13.77 2.20 4.03
N PRO A 94 -13.41 2.84 5.15
CA PRO A 94 -13.94 2.46 6.47
C PRO A 94 -15.47 2.46 6.56
N ARG A 95 -16.16 3.26 5.73
CA ARG A 95 -17.62 3.36 5.71
C ARG A 95 -18.27 2.48 4.64
N GLY A 96 -17.52 1.54 4.07
CA GLY A 96 -17.97 0.69 2.97
C GLY A 96 -17.37 1.09 1.62
N ARG A 97 -17.84 0.44 0.56
CA ARG A 97 -17.35 0.70 -0.80
C ARG A 97 -18.04 1.91 -1.39
N ILE A 98 -17.25 2.83 -1.93
CA ILE A 98 -17.74 3.97 -2.70
C ILE A 98 -17.42 3.76 -4.18
N GLN A 99 -18.27 4.30 -5.05
CA GLN A 99 -18.03 4.37 -6.48
C GLN A 99 -17.83 5.83 -6.87
N LEU A 100 -16.76 6.10 -7.61
CA LEU A 100 -16.40 7.42 -8.09
C LEU A 100 -16.34 7.37 -9.61
N GLU A 101 -16.90 8.38 -10.27
CA GLU A 101 -16.65 8.59 -11.68
C GLU A 101 -15.26 9.21 -11.86
N PHE A 102 -14.59 8.86 -12.96
CA PHE A 102 -13.33 9.48 -13.34
C PHE A 102 -13.35 9.82 -14.82
N TYR A 103 -12.61 10.87 -15.19
CA TYR A 103 -12.50 11.30 -16.57
C TYR A 103 -11.13 10.90 -17.11
N PRO A 104 -11.03 9.86 -17.97
CA PRO A 104 -9.76 9.46 -18.53
C PRO A 104 -9.18 10.59 -19.38
N ALA A 105 -7.91 10.93 -19.17
CA ALA A 105 -7.22 11.86 -20.07
C ALA A 105 -7.04 11.22 -21.46
N LYS A 106 -6.97 12.05 -22.51
CA LYS A 106 -6.84 11.61 -23.92
C LYS A 106 -5.74 10.56 -24.16
N TYR A 107 -4.64 10.62 -23.40
CA TYR A 107 -3.56 9.62 -23.51
C TYR A 107 -4.01 8.20 -23.11
N HIS A 108 -4.90 8.07 -22.12
CA HIS A 108 -5.37 6.78 -21.61
C HIS A 108 -6.29 6.06 -22.61
N GLU A 109 -6.93 6.79 -23.54
CA GLU A 109 -7.78 6.20 -24.58
C GLU A 109 -7.02 5.24 -25.50
N ARG A 110 -5.70 5.40 -25.62
CA ARG A 110 -4.82 4.50 -26.40
C ARG A 110 -4.81 3.07 -25.86
N PHE A 111 -5.17 2.88 -24.60
CA PHE A 111 -5.10 1.59 -23.90
C PHE A 111 -6.49 1.02 -23.59
N LYS A 112 -7.55 1.57 -24.19
CA LYS A 112 -8.94 1.14 -23.91
C LYS A 112 -9.19 -0.34 -24.22
N ASP A 113 -8.50 -0.88 -25.22
CA ASP A 113 -8.66 -2.26 -25.69
C ASP A 113 -7.66 -3.23 -25.02
N TRP A 114 -6.81 -2.75 -24.10
CA TRP A 114 -5.82 -3.59 -23.42
C TRP A 114 -6.45 -4.43 -22.32
N LYS A 115 -6.02 -5.69 -22.22
CA LYS A 115 -6.40 -6.55 -21.09
C LYS A 115 -5.61 -6.15 -19.85
N ILE A 116 -6.30 -6.13 -18.70
CA ILE A 116 -5.69 -5.87 -17.39
C ILE A 116 -4.52 -6.86 -17.18
N GLY A 117 -3.31 -6.34 -16.95
CA GLY A 117 -2.10 -7.14 -16.71
C GLY A 117 -1.17 -7.33 -17.91
N GLN A 118 -1.46 -6.74 -19.07
CA GLN A 118 -0.50 -6.62 -20.18
C GLN A 118 0.25 -5.29 -20.05
N ALA A 119 1.43 -5.31 -19.42
CA ALA A 119 2.37 -4.19 -19.37
C ALA A 119 3.80 -4.72 -19.30
#